data_AF-A0A021VQ40-F1
#
_entry.id   AF-A0A021VQ40-F1
#
_cell.length_a   1.000
_cell.length_b   1.000
_cell.length_c   1.000
_cell.angle_alpha   90.00
_cell.angle_beta   90.00
_cell.angle_gamma   90.00
#
_symmetry.space_group_name_H-M   'P 1'
#
loop_
_entity.id
_entity.type
_entity.pdbx_description
1 polymer ?
#
loop_
_entity_poly.entity_id
_entity_poly.type
_entity_poly.pdbx_seq_one_letter_code
_entity_poly.pdbx_strand_id
1 'polypeptide(L)'
;MADTLPKDIVEVLEYLAGMARGYDNHLKWNEEAKLKADLMHNRRYWRGLSLAAIRAKCRQLGMRSEDVALILDLIDRAQQGRRLVAQRGYRDFRFPHDRPTPPDDDPQPFVTSLKW
;
A
#
# COMPACT_ATOMS: atom_id res chain seq x y z
N MET A 1 -6.23 -13.38 14.43
CA MET A 1 -4.87 -13.81 14.04
C MET A 1 -4.13 -12.56 13.60
N ALA A 2 -2.91 -12.33 14.07
CA ALA A 2 -2.14 -11.16 13.66
C ALA A 2 -1.67 -11.38 12.22
N ASP A 3 -2.45 -10.89 11.24
CA ASP A 3 -2.02 -10.76 9.86
C ASP A 3 -0.75 -9.91 9.84
N THR A 4 0.38 -10.59 9.81
CA THR A 4 1.69 -9.95 9.80
C THR A 4 1.85 -9.32 8.42
N LEU A 5 2.00 -8.00 8.40
CA LEU A 5 2.22 -7.29 7.14
C LEU A 5 3.53 -7.78 6.50
N PRO A 6 3.56 -7.97 5.17
CA PRO A 6 4.78 -8.27 4.43
C PRO A 6 5.88 -7.23 4.73
N LYS A 7 7.13 -7.67 4.78
CA LYS A 7 8.29 -6.84 5.16
C LYS A 7 8.43 -5.60 4.26
N ASP A 8 8.28 -5.76 2.95
CA ASP A 8 8.32 -4.67 1.97
C ASP A 8 7.27 -3.58 2.29
N ILE A 9 6.06 -3.99 2.68
CA ILE A 9 5.00 -3.05 3.07
C ILE A 9 5.35 -2.33 4.38
N VAL A 10 5.91 -3.06 5.35
CA VAL A 10 6.38 -2.48 6.61
C VAL A 10 7.45 -1.42 6.36
N GLU A 11 8.41 -1.69 5.48
CA GLU A 11 9.47 -0.75 5.11
C GLU A 11 8.92 0.53 4.45
N VAL A 12 7.89 0.41 3.60
CA VAL A 12 7.19 1.59 3.05
C VAL A 12 6.55 2.41 4.17
N LEU A 13 5.83 1.78 5.10
CA LEU A 13 5.18 2.50 6.21
C LEU A 13 6.20 3.15 7.14
N GLU A 14 7.33 2.50 7.39
CA GLU A 14 8.46 3.05 8.18
C GLU A 14 9.08 4.26 7.51
N TYR A 15 9.28 4.21 6.19
CA TYR A 15 9.76 5.35 5.41
C TYR A 15 8.78 6.54 5.50
N LEU A 16 7.47 6.31 5.32
CA LEU A 16 6.45 7.38 5.42
C LEU A 16 6.41 7.99 6.83
N ALA A 17 6.48 7.16 7.87
CA ALA A 17 6.53 7.64 9.25
C ALA A 17 7.81 8.44 9.54
N GLY A 18 8.96 7.99 9.04
CA GLY A 18 10.23 8.72 9.16
C GLY A 18 10.18 10.10 8.50
N MET A 19 9.57 10.20 7.32
CA MET A 19 9.37 11.47 6.64
C MET A 19 8.38 12.39 7.36
N ALA A 20 7.28 11.85 7.89
CA ALA A 20 6.33 12.64 8.66
C ALA A 20 6.99 13.23 9.92
N ARG A 21 7.74 12.43 10.68
CA ARG A 21 8.45 12.87 11.91
C ARG A 21 9.39 14.06 11.68
N GLY A 22 10.02 14.14 10.51
CA GLY A 22 10.90 15.26 10.15
C GLY A 22 10.19 16.60 9.95
N TYR A 23 8.86 16.62 9.92
CA TYR A 23 8.05 17.81 9.63
C TYR A 23 6.87 17.93 10.59
N ASP A 24 7.16 18.09 11.88
CA ASP A 24 6.13 18.22 12.93
C ASP A 24 5.10 17.06 12.92
N ASN A 25 5.58 15.88 12.53
CA ASN A 25 4.78 14.67 12.38
C ASN A 25 3.63 14.79 11.34
N HIS A 26 3.83 15.60 10.29
CA HIS A 26 2.89 15.73 9.17
C HIS A 26 3.39 15.04 7.92
N LEU A 27 2.58 14.16 7.35
CA LEU A 27 2.84 13.59 6.03
C LEU A 27 2.75 14.68 4.96
N LYS A 28 3.87 14.94 4.30
CA LYS A 28 3.92 15.94 3.23
C LYS A 28 3.26 15.44 1.95
N TRP A 29 2.77 16.40 1.17
CA TRP A 29 2.13 16.16 -0.13
C TRP A 29 2.99 15.36 -1.12
N ASN A 30 4.32 15.46 -1.03
CA ASN A 30 5.26 14.74 -1.89
C ASN A 30 5.32 13.24 -1.52
N GLU A 31 5.25 12.90 -0.24
CA GLU A 31 5.20 11.50 0.22
C GLU A 31 3.83 10.88 -0.07
N GLU A 32 2.75 11.67 0.04
CA GLU A 32 1.42 11.27 -0.45
C GLU A 32 1.44 10.97 -1.97
N ALA A 33 2.11 11.82 -2.76
CA ALA A 33 2.23 11.63 -4.21
C ALA A 33 3.03 10.37 -4.57
N LYS A 34 4.12 10.07 -3.85
CA LYS A 34 4.90 8.83 -4.00
C LYS A 34 4.06 7.60 -3.67
N LEU A 35 3.30 7.64 -2.57
CA LEU A 35 2.40 6.55 -2.19
C LEU A 35 1.32 6.33 -3.26
N LYS A 36 0.70 7.40 -3.78
CA LYS A 36 -0.26 7.28 -4.90
C LYS A 36 0.36 6.63 -6.13
N ALA A 37 1.57 7.03 -6.51
CA ALA A 37 2.27 6.47 -7.67
C ALA A 37 2.55 4.98 -7.47
N ASP A 38 3.08 4.62 -6.30
CA ASP A 38 3.32 3.23 -5.94
C ASP A 38 2.04 2.39 -5.96
N LEU A 39 0.95 2.89 -5.37
CA LEU A 39 -0.36 2.22 -5.38
C LEU A 39 -0.93 2.03 -6.80
N MET A 40 -0.55 2.85 -7.76
CA MET A 40 -0.93 2.67 -9.17
C MET A 40 -0.05 1.67 -9.91
N HIS A 41 1.25 1.63 -9.59
CA HIS A 41 2.23 0.80 -10.27
C HIS A 41 2.37 -0.61 -9.69
N ASN A 42 2.23 -0.71 -8.38
CA ASN A 42 2.51 -1.88 -7.55
C ASN A 42 1.26 -2.31 -6.77
N ARG A 43 0.06 -1.95 -7.26
CA ARG A 43 -1.23 -2.24 -6.62
C ARG A 43 -1.37 -3.68 -6.10
N ARG A 44 -0.87 -4.66 -6.86
CA ARG A 44 -0.88 -6.09 -6.51
C ARG A 44 -0.24 -6.41 -5.16
N TYR A 45 0.79 -5.66 -4.75
CA TYR A 45 1.43 -5.84 -3.46
C TYR A 45 0.54 -5.34 -2.31
N TRP A 46 -0.31 -4.36 -2.57
CA TRP A 46 -1.23 -3.79 -1.59
C TRP A 46 -2.58 -4.50 -1.51
N ARG A 47 -2.94 -5.27 -2.54
CA ARG A 47 -4.22 -6.00 -2.63
C ARG A 47 -4.33 -7.06 -1.53
N GLY A 48 -5.51 -7.15 -0.91
CA GLY A 48 -5.80 -8.16 0.12
C GLY A 48 -5.16 -7.91 1.48
N LEU A 49 -4.36 -6.86 1.65
CA LEU A 49 -3.82 -6.50 2.96
C LEU A 49 -4.91 -5.92 3.86
N SER A 50 -4.90 -6.35 5.12
CA SER A 50 -5.82 -5.84 6.13
C SER A 50 -5.54 -4.37 6.45
N LEU A 51 -6.52 -3.50 6.19
CA LEU A 51 -6.48 -2.09 6.60
C LEU A 51 -6.32 -1.94 8.12
N ALA A 52 -6.82 -2.89 8.91
CA ALA A 52 -6.64 -2.90 10.36
C ALA A 52 -5.19 -3.17 10.76
N ALA A 53 -4.50 -4.10 10.07
CA ALA A 53 -3.08 -4.36 10.29
C ALA A 53 -2.22 -3.16 9.91
N ILE A 54 -2.51 -2.53 8.76
CA ILE A 54 -1.84 -1.29 8.31
C ILE A 54 -2.03 -0.18 9.35
N ARG A 55 -3.28 0.04 9.80
CA ARG A 55 -3.60 1.03 10.85
C ARG A 55 -2.79 0.78 12.13
N ALA A 56 -2.76 -0.47 12.59
CA ALA A 56 -2.04 -0.85 13.80
C ALA A 56 -0.53 -0.55 13.65
N LYS A 57 0.07 -0.90 12.51
CA LYS A 57 1.48 -0.62 12.24
C LYS A 57 1.78 0.88 12.17
N CYS A 58 0.97 1.68 11.46
CA CYS A 58 1.20 3.14 11.41
C CYS A 58 1.07 3.79 12.79
N ARG A 59 0.15 3.33 13.64
CA ARG A 59 0.02 3.78 15.03
C ARG A 59 1.23 3.39 15.89
N GLN A 60 1.74 2.17 15.74
CA GLN A 60 2.98 1.75 16.41
C GLN A 60 4.17 2.60 15.99
N LEU A 61 4.19 3.08 14.75
CA LEU A 61 5.21 4.02 14.24
C LEU A 61 4.99 5.46 14.72
N GLY A 62 3.95 5.75 15.50
CA GLY A 62 3.70 7.07 16.08
C GLY A 62 3.16 8.10 15.09
N MET A 63 2.59 7.66 13.97
CA MET A 63 1.98 8.57 12.99
C MET A 63 0.72 9.23 13.56
N ARG A 64 0.45 10.49 13.18
CA ARG A 64 -0.77 11.21 13.55
C ARG A 64 -2.00 10.53 12.96
N SER A 65 -3.12 10.62 13.66
CA SER A 65 -4.36 9.93 13.25
C SER A 65 -4.85 10.38 11.88
N GLU A 66 -4.64 11.64 11.52
CA GLU A 66 -5.00 12.23 10.23
C GLU A 66 -4.18 11.62 9.09
N ASP A 67 -2.86 11.47 9.27
CA ASP A 67 -1.99 10.86 8.27
C ASP A 67 -2.30 9.37 8.11
N VAL A 68 -2.59 8.67 9.23
CA VAL A 68 -3.05 7.28 9.19
C VAL A 68 -4.37 7.17 8.42
N ALA A 69 -5.32 8.07 8.64
CA ALA A 69 -6.59 8.07 7.92
C ALA A 69 -6.38 8.29 6.41
N LEU A 70 -5.52 9.24 6.03
CA LEU A 70 -5.15 9.50 4.63
C LEU A 70 -4.52 8.27 3.96
N ILE A 71 -3.54 7.63 4.61
CA ILE A 71 -2.88 6.43 4.08
C ILE A 71 -3.88 5.30 3.86
N LEU A 72 -4.74 5.04 4.85
CA LEU A 72 -5.74 3.97 4.76
C LEU A 72 -6.75 4.23 3.64
N ASP A 73 -7.20 5.46 3.48
CA ASP A 73 -8.15 5.84 2.43
C ASP A 73 -7.52 5.74 1.03
N LEU A 74 -6.22 6.05 0.87
CA LEU A 74 -5.53 5.82 -0.40
C LEU A 74 -5.41 4.32 -0.72
N ILE A 75 -5.03 3.50 0.26
CA ILE A 75 -4.88 2.06 0.08
C ILE A 75 -6.22 1.41 -0.22
N ASP A 76 -7.28 1.74 0.52
CA ASP A 76 -8.64 1.22 0.30
C ASP A 76 -9.14 1.53 -1.12
N ARG A 77 -8.98 2.79 -1.56
CA ARG A 77 -9.33 3.19 -2.93
C ARG A 77 -8.54 2.41 -3.98
N ALA A 78 -7.25 2.19 -3.76
CA ALA A 78 -6.42 1.40 -4.66
C ALA A 78 -6.83 -0.08 -4.69
N GLN A 79 -7.15 -0.67 -3.53
CA GLN A 79 -7.64 -2.05 -3.41
C GLN A 79 -8.98 -2.24 -4.15
N GLN A 80 -9.86 -1.23 -4.12
CA GLN A 80 -11.11 -1.20 -4.89
C GLN A 80 -10.91 -0.93 -6.40
N GLY A 81 -9.67 -0.86 -6.87
CA GLY A 81 -9.35 -0.64 -8.28
C GLY A 81 -9.44 0.81 -8.74
N ARG A 82 -9.74 1.78 -7.84
CA ARG A 82 -9.89 3.19 -8.20
C ARG A 82 -8.56 3.79 -8.63
N ARG A 83 -8.63 4.71 -9.60
CA ARG A 83 -7.46 5.45 -10.07
C ARG A 83 -7.09 6.55 -9.08
N LEU A 84 -5.83 6.54 -8.64
CA LEU A 84 -5.22 7.63 -7.89
C LEU A 84 -4.37 8.48 -8.84
N VAL A 85 -4.37 9.79 -8.64
CA VAL A 85 -3.59 10.73 -9.45
C VAL A 85 -2.42 11.22 -8.63
N ALA A 86 -1.23 10.67 -8.90
CA ALA A 86 0.02 11.23 -8.42
C ALA A 86 0.37 12.50 -9.20
N GLN A 87 1.01 13.48 -8.54
CA GLN A 87 1.55 14.64 -9.24
C GLN A 87 2.59 14.22 -10.29
N ARG A 88 2.70 15.01 -11.37
CA ARG A 88 3.52 14.70 -12.55
C ARG A 88 4.97 14.31 -12.22
N GLY A 89 5.60 14.99 -11.26
CA GLY A 89 6.99 14.72 -10.86
C GLY A 89 7.22 13.38 -10.15
N TYR A 90 6.16 12.74 -9.65
CA TYR A 90 6.24 11.46 -8.93
C TYR A 90 5.52 10.33 -9.66
N ARG A 91 4.98 10.57 -10.86
CA ARG A 91 4.07 9.63 -11.53
C ARG A 91 4.67 8.25 -11.72
N ASP A 92 5.98 8.17 -11.94
CA ASP A 92 6.70 6.91 -12.22
C ASP A 92 7.44 6.36 -11.00
N PHE A 93 7.24 6.97 -9.82
CA PHE A 93 7.84 6.52 -8.57
C PHE A 93 7.28 5.16 -8.13
N ARG A 94 8.16 4.32 -7.59
CA ARG A 94 7.86 3.00 -7.06
C ARG A 94 8.69 2.76 -5.81
N PHE A 95 8.08 2.25 -4.76
CA PHE A 95 8.84 1.71 -3.64
C PHE A 95 9.43 0.34 -4.02
N PRO A 96 10.55 -0.08 -3.39
CA PRO A 96 11.06 -1.42 -3.53
C PRO A 96 10.05 -2.43 -2.96
N HIS A 97 9.74 -3.47 -3.75
CA HIS A 97 8.96 -4.62 -3.29
C HIS A 97 9.75 -5.89 -3.60
N ASP A 98 10.49 -6.37 -2.61
CA ASP A 98 11.47 -7.46 -2.80
C ASP A 98 10.84 -8.85 -2.77
N ARG A 99 9.59 -8.97 -2.34
CA ARG A 99 8.90 -10.26 -2.37
C ARG A 99 8.55 -10.64 -3.81
N PRO A 100 8.49 -11.95 -4.12
CA PRO A 100 8.01 -12.42 -5.40
C PRO A 100 6.70 -11.73 -5.74
N THR A 101 6.55 -11.33 -7.01
CA THR A 101 5.29 -10.80 -7.51
C THR A 101 4.19 -11.77 -7.10
N PRO A 102 3.19 -11.34 -6.30
CA PRO A 102 2.04 -12.18 -6.00
C PRO A 102 1.46 -12.65 -7.33
N PRO A 103 1.09 -13.92 -7.48
CA PRO A 103 0.41 -14.35 -8.69
C PRO A 103 -0.71 -13.35 -8.97
N ASP A 104 -0.80 -12.89 -10.22
CA ASP A 104 -2.03 -12.23 -10.64
C ASP A 104 -3.18 -13.17 -10.25
N ASP A 105 -4.32 -12.64 -9.81
CA ASP A 105 -5.53 -13.48 -9.81
C ASP A 105 -5.87 -13.66 -11.29
N ASP A 106 -5.06 -14.45 -12.01
CA ASP A 106 -5.45 -15.10 -13.23
C ASP A 106 -6.60 -16.01 -12.76
N PRO A 107 -7.85 -15.76 -13.17
CA PRO A 107 -8.92 -16.67 -12.83
C PRO A 107 -8.47 -18.02 -13.37
N GLN A 108 -8.07 -18.93 -12.48
CA GLN A 108 -7.64 -20.26 -12.91
C GLN A 108 -8.73 -20.76 -13.87
N PRO A 109 -8.38 -21.19 -15.10
CA PRO A 109 -9.38 -21.77 -15.98
C PRO A 109 -10.04 -22.85 -15.14
N PHE A 110 -11.35 -22.72 -14.99
CA PHE A 110 -12.17 -23.72 -14.36
C PHE A 110 -11.76 -25.04 -15.00
N VAL A 111 -11.07 -25.89 -14.25
CA VAL A 111 -10.82 -27.25 -14.70
C VAL A 111 -12.18 -27.92 -14.62
N THR A 112 -12.96 -27.82 -15.70
CA THR A 112 -14.09 -28.73 -15.92
C THR A 112 -13.47 -30.09 -15.98
N SER A 113 -13.46 -30.78 -14.84
CA SER A 113 -13.17 -32.20 -14.80
C SER A 113 -14.33 -32.88 -15.54
N LEU A 114 -14.18 -33.04 -16.85
CA LEU A 114 -14.93 -34.01 -17.62
C LEU A 114 -14.47 -35.37 -17.10
N LYS A 115 -15.32 -36.00 -16.27
CA LYS A 115 -15.24 -37.44 -16.05
C LYS A 115 -16.01 -38.12 -17.18
N TRP A 116 -15.33 -39.04 -17.85
CA TRP A 116 -15.86 -39.97 -18.83
C TRP A 116 -16.97 -40.84 -18.24
#